data_AF-B5F214-F1
#
_entry.id   AF-B5F214-F1
#
_cell.length_a   1.000
_cell.length_b   1.000
_cell.length_c   1.000
_cell.angle_alpha   90.00
_cell.angle_beta   90.00
_cell.angle_gamma   90.00
#
_symmetry.space_group_name_H-M   'P 1'
#
loop_
_entity.id
_entity.type
_entity.pdbx_description
1 polymer ?
#
loop_
_entity_poly.entity_id
_entity_poly.type
_entity_poly.pdbx_seq_one_letter_code
_entity_poly.pdbx_strand_id
1 'polypeptide(L)'
;MRHSDKAKRIWSLFFLFFIFFGIISVLIISAGNDTYSLIKGSDRIYYDWKGIVGLYSIPFLFFTYIYLVISFIISETNVLVKKNKKKSHNIIMKYLGPIIALSLLCIIIGFISTFFITSYVHSHYTPCDGSSGIYSGKNYVKGGATCH
;
A
#
# COMPACT_ATOMS: atom_id res chain seq x y z
N MET A 1 -38.55 -2.27 -1.51
CA MET A 1 -37.36 -2.80 -0.78
C MET A 1 -36.14 -3.07 -1.68
N ARG A 2 -36.27 -3.79 -2.81
CA ARG A 2 -35.12 -4.21 -3.66
C ARG A 2 -34.25 -3.08 -4.27
N HIS A 3 -34.82 -1.90 -4.54
CA HIS A 3 -34.08 -0.75 -5.08
C HIS A 3 -33.18 -0.06 -4.05
N SER A 4 -33.60 -0.03 -2.78
CA SER A 4 -32.82 0.52 -1.66
C SER A 4 -31.52 -0.28 -1.45
N ASP A 5 -31.60 -1.61 -1.59
CA ASP A 5 -30.44 -2.47 -1.32
C ASP A 5 -29.36 -2.39 -2.41
N LYS A 6 -29.76 -2.18 -3.68
CA LYS A 6 -28.80 -1.93 -4.78
C LYS A 6 -28.11 -0.58 -4.62
N ALA A 7 -28.86 0.48 -4.28
CA ALA A 7 -28.30 1.80 -4.05
C ALA A 7 -27.29 1.79 -2.89
N LYS A 8 -27.64 1.18 -1.75
CA LYS A 8 -26.72 1.02 -0.60
C LYS A 8 -25.42 0.28 -0.97
N ARG A 9 -25.54 -0.75 -1.80
CA ARG A 9 -24.42 -1.56 -2.29
C ARG A 9 -23.48 -0.79 -3.21
N ILE A 10 -24.02 0.00 -4.14
CA ILE A 10 -23.22 0.88 -5.01
C ILE A 10 -22.52 1.96 -4.18
N TRP A 11 -23.24 2.58 -3.23
CA TRP A 11 -22.65 3.54 -2.29
C TRP A 11 -21.52 2.94 -1.46
N SER A 12 -21.67 1.68 -1.03
CA SER A 12 -20.61 0.97 -0.32
C SER A 12 -19.35 0.75 -1.17
N LEU A 13 -19.51 0.44 -2.47
CA LEU A 13 -18.36 0.35 -3.37
C LEU A 13 -17.68 1.71 -3.58
N PHE A 14 -18.47 2.76 -3.75
CA PHE A 14 -17.95 4.10 -3.93
C PHE A 14 -17.18 4.57 -2.68
N PHE A 15 -17.69 4.24 -1.49
CA PHE A 15 -16.99 4.48 -0.23
C PHE A 15 -15.69 3.67 -0.13
N LEU A 16 -15.71 2.38 -0.49
CA LEU A 16 -14.49 1.56 -0.55
C LEU A 16 -13.47 2.10 -1.53
N PHE A 17 -13.90 2.61 -2.68
CA PHE A 17 -13.01 3.26 -3.64
C PHE A 17 -12.27 4.43 -3.01
N PHE A 18 -12.95 5.35 -2.31
CA PHE A 18 -12.28 6.46 -1.65
C PHE A 18 -11.31 6.02 -0.56
N ILE A 19 -11.64 4.96 0.19
CA ILE A 19 -10.72 4.43 1.20
C ILE A 19 -9.45 3.89 0.54
N PHE A 20 -9.59 2.97 -0.41
CA PHE A 20 -8.43 2.34 -1.05
C PHE A 20 -7.61 3.36 -1.84
N PHE A 21 -8.26 4.21 -2.63
CA PHE A 21 -7.61 5.25 -3.40
C PHE A 21 -6.97 6.31 -2.49
N GLY A 22 -7.64 6.68 -1.41
CA GLY A 22 -7.11 7.62 -0.42
C GLY A 22 -5.85 7.08 0.26
N ILE A 23 -5.86 5.84 0.73
CA ILE A 23 -4.69 5.19 1.34
C ILE A 23 -3.53 5.13 0.33
N ILE A 24 -3.79 4.64 -0.89
CA ILE A 24 -2.76 4.56 -1.94
C ILE A 24 -2.19 5.95 -2.26
N SER A 25 -3.05 6.97 -2.38
CA SER A 25 -2.60 8.34 -2.68
C SER A 25 -1.74 8.91 -1.57
N VAL A 26 -2.12 8.73 -0.30
CA VAL A 26 -1.31 9.17 0.85
C VAL A 26 0.04 8.45 0.88
N LEU A 27 0.07 7.15 0.62
CA LEU A 27 1.31 6.38 0.55
C LEU A 27 2.23 6.90 -0.56
N ILE A 28 1.71 7.13 -1.76
CA ILE A 28 2.51 7.63 -2.90
C ILE A 28 3.02 9.05 -2.63
N ILE A 29 2.15 9.96 -2.17
CA ILE A 29 2.51 11.37 -2.01
C ILE A 29 3.47 11.57 -0.83
N SER A 30 3.20 10.93 0.31
CA SER A 30 4.03 11.09 1.50
C SER A 30 5.25 10.16 1.40
N ALA A 31 5.04 8.86 1.65
CA ALA A 31 6.14 7.91 1.73
C ALA A 31 6.92 7.79 0.41
N GLY A 32 6.25 7.94 -0.74
CA GLY A 32 6.90 7.93 -2.05
C GLY A 32 7.87 9.11 -2.23
N ASN A 33 7.50 10.31 -1.81
CA ASN A 33 8.37 11.49 -1.90
C ASN A 33 9.58 11.37 -0.94
N ASP A 34 9.34 10.87 0.27
CA ASP A 34 10.38 10.63 1.27
C ASP A 34 11.38 9.58 0.79
N THR A 35 10.87 8.46 0.26
CA THR A 35 11.69 7.37 -0.28
C THR A 35 12.44 7.80 -1.54
N TYR A 36 11.81 8.60 -2.41
CA TYR A 36 12.46 9.16 -3.60
C TYR A 36 13.62 10.08 -3.23
N SER A 37 13.44 10.93 -2.23
CA SER A 37 14.49 11.83 -1.72
C SER A 37 15.69 11.05 -1.18
N LEU A 38 15.43 9.92 -0.51
CA LEU A 38 16.46 8.99 -0.05
C LEU A 38 17.20 8.30 -1.19
N ILE A 39 16.49 7.80 -2.21
CA ILE A 39 17.10 7.17 -3.40
C ILE A 39 17.98 8.16 -4.17
N LYS A 40 17.55 9.43 -4.25
CA LYS A 40 18.33 10.51 -4.86
C LYS A 40 19.59 10.88 -4.05
N GLY A 41 19.68 10.42 -2.80
CA GLY A 41 20.79 10.72 -1.90
C GLY A 41 20.82 12.18 -1.45
N SER A 42 19.64 12.78 -1.29
CA SER A 42 19.45 14.19 -0.92
C SER A 42 20.11 14.53 0.41
N ASP A 43 20.56 15.77 0.59
CA ASP A 43 21.25 16.20 1.82
C ASP A 43 20.36 16.14 3.06
N ARG A 44 19.05 16.27 2.88
CA ARG A 44 18.03 16.10 3.91
C ARG A 44 17.03 15.06 3.48
N ILE A 45 16.67 14.18 4.40
CA ILE A 45 15.68 13.14 4.19
C ILE A 45 14.76 13.04 5.41
N TYR A 46 13.49 12.73 5.17
CA TYR A 46 12.63 12.17 6.20
C TYR A 46 12.66 10.65 6.03
N TYR A 47 13.00 9.94 7.10
CA TYR A 47 13.09 8.49 7.07
C TYR A 47 11.97 7.87 7.92
N ASP A 48 11.09 7.11 7.27
CA ASP A 48 10.06 6.31 7.93
C ASP A 48 9.96 4.93 7.27
N TRP A 49 10.43 3.89 7.98
CA TRP A 49 10.40 2.52 7.48
C TRP A 49 8.96 2.01 7.27
N LYS A 50 7.99 2.52 8.05
CA LYS A 50 6.58 2.17 7.90
C LYS A 50 6.04 2.67 6.56
N GLY A 51 6.46 3.87 6.15
CA GLY A 51 6.13 4.43 4.85
C GLY A 51 6.67 3.56 3.71
N ILE A 52 7.92 3.10 3.82
CA ILE A 52 8.55 2.22 2.82
C ILE A 52 7.78 0.89 2.72
N VAL A 53 7.51 0.20 3.83
CA VAL A 53 6.68 -1.03 3.81
C VAL A 53 5.29 -0.74 3.23
N GLY A 54 4.71 0.42 3.56
CA GLY A 54 3.45 0.89 3.01
C GLY A 54 3.48 0.98 1.48
N LEU A 55 4.54 1.53 0.87
CA LEU A 55 4.69 1.57 -0.59
C LEU A 55 4.70 0.17 -1.21
N TYR A 56 5.41 -0.79 -0.60
CA TYR A 56 5.43 -2.18 -1.05
C TYR A 56 4.06 -2.89 -0.92
N SER A 57 3.16 -2.36 -0.08
CA SER A 57 1.79 -2.87 0.08
C SER A 57 0.80 -2.36 -0.97
N ILE A 58 1.16 -1.35 -1.78
CA ILE A 58 0.28 -0.76 -2.80
C ILE A 58 -0.28 -1.82 -3.77
N PRO A 59 0.52 -2.74 -4.34
CA PRO A 59 -0.01 -3.78 -5.22
C PRO A 59 -1.09 -4.63 -4.53
N PHE A 60 -0.86 -4.99 -3.26
CA PHE A 60 -1.83 -5.76 -2.49
C PHE A 60 -3.14 -4.98 -2.32
N LEU A 61 -3.06 -3.73 -1.85
CA LEU A 61 -4.24 -2.87 -1.68
C LEU A 61 -5.02 -2.72 -2.99
N PHE A 62 -4.31 -2.49 -4.10
CA PHE A 62 -4.93 -2.33 -5.41
C PHE A 62 -5.62 -3.62 -5.89
N PHE A 63 -4.95 -4.76 -5.85
CA PHE A 63 -5.54 -6.03 -6.31
C PHE A 63 -6.65 -6.53 -5.38
N THR A 64 -6.57 -6.25 -4.07
CA THR A 64 -7.67 -6.49 -3.15
C THR A 64 -8.89 -5.65 -3.52
N TYR A 65 -8.72 -4.36 -3.85
CA TYR A 65 -9.82 -3.53 -4.31
C TYR A 65 -10.44 -4.07 -5.60
N ILE A 66 -9.62 -4.43 -6.61
CA ILE A 66 -10.10 -5.02 -7.86
C ILE A 66 -10.87 -6.33 -7.60
N TYR A 67 -10.37 -7.18 -6.70
CA TYR A 67 -11.07 -8.40 -6.29
C TYR A 67 -12.46 -8.11 -5.70
N LEU A 68 -12.57 -7.10 -4.83
CA LEU A 68 -13.86 -6.69 -4.24
C LEU A 68 -14.82 -6.17 -5.30
N VAL A 69 -14.35 -5.35 -6.25
CA VAL A 69 -15.16 -4.83 -7.36
C VAL A 69 -15.64 -5.96 -8.27
N ILE A 70 -14.77 -6.86 -8.71
CA ILE A 70 -15.13 -7.99 -9.56
C ILE A 70 -16.13 -8.91 -8.84
N SER A 71 -15.89 -9.20 -7.56
CA SER A 71 -16.79 -10.01 -6.73
C SER A 71 -18.18 -9.38 -6.61
N PHE A 72 -18.23 -8.04 -6.52
CA PHE A 72 -19.49 -7.31 -6.52
C PHE A 72 -20.23 -7.40 -7.86
N ILE A 73 -19.54 -7.15 -8.98
CA ILE A 73 -20.13 -7.21 -10.33
C ILE A 73 -20.71 -8.60 -10.58
N ILE A 74 -19.97 -9.64 -10.21
CA ILE A 74 -20.43 -11.03 -10.31
C ILE A 74 -21.62 -11.29 -9.40
N SER A 75 -21.65 -10.73 -8.18
CA SER A 75 -22.80 -10.87 -7.28
C SER A 75 -24.06 -10.19 -7.81
N GLU A 76 -23.96 -9.05 -8.51
CA GLU A 76 -25.11 -8.34 -9.08
C GLU A 76 -25.64 -9.04 -10.35
N THR A 77 -24.74 -9.54 -11.21
CA THR A 77 -25.12 -10.29 -12.42
C THR A 77 -25.70 -11.67 -12.11
N ASN A 78 -25.30 -12.30 -10.99
CA ASN A 78 -25.77 -13.62 -10.57
C ASN A 78 -27.20 -13.67 -9.99
N VAL A 79 -28.01 -12.59 -10.05
CA VAL A 79 -29.46 -12.73 -9.86
C VAL A 79 -30.07 -13.70 -10.89
N LEU A 80 -29.44 -13.88 -12.07
CA LEU A 80 -29.80 -14.91 -13.06
C LEU A 80 -29.08 -16.27 -12.87
N VAL A 81 -27.93 -16.33 -12.18
CA VAL A 81 -27.09 -17.55 -12.10
C VAL A 81 -26.94 -18.01 -10.65
N LYS A 82 -28.07 -18.17 -9.96
CA LYS A 82 -28.12 -18.73 -8.59
C LYS A 82 -27.52 -20.14 -8.50
N LYS A 83 -27.44 -20.88 -9.62
CA LYS A 83 -26.97 -22.28 -9.69
C LYS A 83 -25.45 -22.46 -9.66
N ASN A 84 -24.61 -21.43 -9.91
CA ASN A 84 -23.17 -21.63 -10.14
C ASN A 84 -22.23 -20.68 -9.36
N LYS A 85 -22.66 -20.20 -8.19
CA LYS A 85 -21.87 -19.28 -7.33
C LYS A 85 -20.45 -19.81 -7.04
N LYS A 86 -20.32 -21.12 -6.76
CA LYS A 86 -19.04 -21.80 -6.52
C LYS A 86 -18.12 -21.80 -7.75
N LYS A 87 -18.67 -21.95 -8.96
CA LYS A 87 -17.90 -21.91 -10.22
C LYS A 87 -17.34 -20.51 -10.48
N SER A 88 -18.13 -19.45 -10.27
CA SER A 88 -17.66 -18.08 -10.45
C SER A 88 -16.56 -17.70 -9.45
N HIS A 89 -16.70 -18.08 -8.19
CA HIS A 89 -15.67 -17.84 -7.16
C HIS A 89 -14.37 -18.59 -7.48
N ASN A 90 -14.45 -19.85 -7.93
CA ASN A 90 -13.28 -20.62 -8.35
C ASN A 90 -12.57 -19.97 -9.55
N ILE A 91 -13.31 -19.37 -10.49
CA ILE A 91 -12.72 -18.65 -11.62
C ILE A 91 -11.99 -17.40 -11.14
N ILE A 92 -12.61 -16.56 -10.30
CA ILE A 92 -11.98 -15.36 -9.74
C ILE A 92 -10.70 -15.72 -8.98
N MET A 93 -10.77 -16.71 -8.08
CA MET A 93 -9.63 -17.14 -7.28
C MET A 93 -8.53 -17.77 -8.14
N LYS A 94 -8.86 -18.41 -9.26
CA LYS A 94 -7.87 -18.95 -10.19
C LYS A 94 -7.01 -17.86 -10.83
N TYR A 95 -7.58 -16.69 -11.13
CA TYR A 95 -6.86 -15.60 -11.82
C TYR A 95 -6.33 -14.54 -10.86
N LEU A 96 -7.14 -14.05 -9.90
CA LEU A 96 -6.72 -13.03 -8.95
C LEU A 96 -6.00 -13.60 -7.72
N GLY A 97 -6.29 -14.83 -7.33
CA GLY A 97 -5.65 -15.46 -6.15
C GLY A 97 -4.12 -15.46 -6.24
N PRO A 98 -3.51 -15.94 -7.35
CA PRO A 98 -2.05 -15.90 -7.52
C PRO A 98 -1.48 -14.49 -7.48
N ILE A 99 -2.18 -13.50 -8.04
CA ILE A 99 -1.74 -12.10 -8.06
C ILE A 99 -1.76 -11.50 -6.65
N ILE A 100 -2.82 -11.76 -5.88
CA ILE A 100 -2.91 -11.34 -4.48
C ILE A 100 -1.82 -12.03 -3.64
N ALA A 101 -1.59 -13.33 -3.85
CA ALA A 101 -0.52 -14.06 -3.17
C ALA A 101 0.87 -13.49 -3.51
N LEU A 102 1.12 -13.17 -4.78
CA LEU A 102 2.37 -12.52 -5.21
C LEU A 102 2.52 -11.13 -4.58
N SER A 103 1.44 -10.37 -4.46
CA SER A 103 1.48 -9.05 -3.81
C SER A 103 1.76 -9.12 -2.31
N LEU A 104 1.44 -10.23 -1.62
CA LEU A 104 1.87 -10.46 -0.25
C LEU A 104 3.39 -10.67 -0.16
N LEU A 105 4.01 -11.31 -1.16
CA LEU A 105 5.46 -11.42 -1.23
C LEU A 105 6.13 -10.05 -1.38
N CYS A 106 5.51 -9.10 -2.07
CA CYS A 106 6.01 -7.72 -2.14
C CYS A 106 6.09 -7.08 -0.75
N ILE A 107 5.13 -7.32 0.14
CA ILE A 107 5.15 -6.80 1.51
C ILE A 107 6.34 -7.40 2.29
N ILE A 108 6.55 -8.71 2.18
CA ILE A 108 7.69 -9.40 2.81
C ILE A 108 9.02 -8.83 2.30
N ILE A 109 9.13 -8.63 0.98
CA ILE A 109 10.28 -7.98 0.36
C ILE A 109 10.45 -6.56 0.91
N GLY A 110 9.35 -5.82 1.11
CA GLY A 110 9.38 -4.49 1.72
C GLY A 110 10.02 -4.49 3.11
N PHE A 111 9.67 -5.44 3.98
CA PHE A 111 10.32 -5.58 5.29
C PHE A 111 11.82 -5.86 5.15
N ILE A 112 12.22 -6.76 4.25
CA ILE A 112 13.63 -7.06 4.00
C ILE A 112 14.36 -5.82 3.48
N SER A 113 13.77 -5.11 2.50
CA SER A 113 14.30 -3.86 1.96
C SER A 113 14.46 -2.80 3.05
N THR A 114 13.53 -2.68 4.00
CA THR A 114 13.68 -1.71 5.09
C THR A 114 14.92 -1.96 5.92
N PHE A 115 15.29 -3.22 6.20
CA PHE A 115 16.51 -3.53 6.96
C PHE A 115 17.78 -2.98 6.28
N PHE A 116 17.91 -3.19 4.96
CA PHE A 116 19.02 -2.66 4.19
C PHE A 116 19.01 -1.14 4.13
N ILE A 117 17.83 -0.54 3.94
CA ILE A 117 17.68 0.90 3.87
C ILE A 117 17.98 1.55 5.23
N THR A 118 17.54 0.97 6.36
CA THR A 118 17.89 1.45 7.71
C THR A 118 19.40 1.45 7.90
N SER A 119 20.06 0.37 7.49
CA SER A 119 21.53 0.22 7.60
C SER A 119 22.26 1.26 6.72
N TYR A 120 21.73 1.55 5.53
CA TYR A 120 22.25 2.60 4.67
C TYR A 120 22.08 3.99 5.29
N VAL A 121 20.90 4.30 5.82
CA VAL A 121 20.63 5.58 6.51
C VAL A 121 21.57 5.73 7.71
N HIS A 122 21.77 4.67 8.49
CA HIS A 122 22.66 4.69 9.65
C HIS A 122 24.12 5.04 9.31
N SER A 123 24.61 4.59 8.16
CA SER A 123 26.01 4.77 7.77
C SER A 123 26.27 6.12 7.09
N HIS A 124 25.25 6.77 6.53
CA HIS A 124 25.42 7.96 5.68
C HIS A 124 24.74 9.22 6.21
N TYR A 125 23.83 9.08 7.18
CA TYR A 125 23.04 10.18 7.69
C TYR A 125 23.06 10.25 9.22
N THR A 126 23.02 11.47 9.74
CA THR A 126 22.95 11.76 11.17
C THR A 126 21.57 12.33 11.53
N PRO A 127 20.95 11.88 12.64
CA PRO A 127 19.65 12.36 13.05
C PRO A 127 19.70 13.82 13.50
N CYS A 128 18.69 14.60 13.12
CA CYS A 128 18.63 16.02 13.46
C CYS A 128 18.20 16.31 14.90
N ASP A 129 17.65 15.34 15.61
CA ASP A 129 17.18 15.48 16.99
C ASP A 129 18.23 15.11 18.05
N GLY A 130 19.48 14.88 17.64
CA GLY A 130 20.59 14.55 18.54
C GLY A 130 20.52 13.15 19.15
N SER A 131 19.60 12.30 18.67
CA SER A 131 19.48 10.91 19.12
C SER A 131 20.67 10.07 18.63
N SER A 132 21.09 9.07 19.40
CA SER A 132 22.23 8.20 19.06
C SER A 132 21.84 6.96 18.22
N GLY A 133 20.64 6.96 17.61
CA GLY A 133 20.09 5.81 16.90
C GLY A 133 19.26 6.18 15.67
N ILE A 134 18.85 5.17 14.90
CA ILE A 134 17.93 5.34 13.77
C ILE A 134 16.51 5.00 14.21
N TYR A 135 15.66 6.02 14.20
CA TYR A 135 14.25 5.94 14.52
C TYR A 135 13.39 6.27 13.29
N SER A 136 12.26 5.59 13.19
CA SER A 136 11.25 5.90 12.17
C SER A 136 10.59 7.23 12.43
N GLY A 137 10.23 7.92 11.35
CA GLY A 137 9.49 9.17 11.40
C GLY A 137 10.34 10.35 11.85
N LYS A 138 11.60 10.39 11.41
CA LYS A 138 12.58 11.40 11.81
C LYS A 138 13.30 12.00 10.61
N ASN A 139 13.76 13.23 10.77
CA ASN A 139 14.59 13.92 9.79
C ASN A 139 16.07 13.60 10.02
N TYR A 140 16.79 13.36 8.92
CA TYR A 140 18.22 13.10 8.92
C TYR A 140 18.92 13.98 7.90
N VAL A 141 20.18 14.29 8.19
CA VAL A 141 21.08 15.04 7.31
C VAL A 141 22.28 14.22 6.92
N LYS A 142 22.73 14.37 5.68
CA LYS A 142 23.96 13.77 5.18
C LYS A 142 25.16 14.58 5.69
N GLY A 143 26.26 13.92 6.05
CA GLY A 143 27.40 14.50 6.76
C GLY A 143 27.80 15.90 6.29
N GLY A 144 27.83 16.86 7.24
CA GLY A 144 28.19 18.27 7.01
C GLY A 144 27.02 19.20 6.69
N ALA A 145 25.82 18.68 6.39
CA ALA A 145 24.63 19.50 6.19
C ALA A 145 24.00 19.91 7.55
N THR A 146 23.48 21.14 7.62
CA THR A 146 22.79 21.65 8.81
C THR A 146 21.35 21.12 8.89
N CYS A 147 20.82 21.01 10.11
CA CYS A 147 19.43 20.60 10.37
C CYS A 147 18.42 21.76 10.40
N HIS A 148 18.83 22.99 10.06
CA HIS A 148 18.02 24.21 10.14
C HIS A 148 17.05 24.40 8.98
#